data_AF-A0A920DS92-F1
#
_entry.id   AF-A0A920DS92-F1
#
_cell.length_a   1.000
_cell.length_b   1.000
_cell.length_c   1.000
_cell.angle_alpha   90.00
_cell.angle_beta   90.00
_cell.angle_gamma   90.00
#
_symmetry.space_group_name_H-M   'P 1'
#
loop_
_entity.id
_entity.type
_entity.pdbx_description
1 polymer ?
#
loop_
_entity_poly.entity_id
_entity_poly.type
_entity_poly.pdbx_seq_one_letter_code
_entity_poly.pdbx_strand_id
1 'polypeptide(L)'
;MTDRAALANAQSIDIHAHAVLAGSMGAAGQHGPEIGYTESGTPGFPGVGDYRLDGVRYEGSLFMEADVRLSNMDAAGIDFQVLSPNP
;
A
#
# COMPACT_ATOMS: atom_id res chain seq x y z
N MET A 1 -18.95 -15.00 -10.53
CA MET A 1 -17.97 -15.98 -10.04
C MET A 1 -17.71 -15.64 -8.58
N THR A 2 -17.63 -16.62 -7.67
CA THR A 2 -17.28 -16.33 -6.27
C THR A 2 -15.76 -16.20 -6.13
N ASP A 3 -15.27 -15.49 -5.11
CA ASP A 3 -13.83 -15.33 -4.85
C ASP A 3 -13.13 -16.69 -4.72
N ARG A 4 -13.80 -17.68 -4.13
CA ARG A 4 -13.29 -19.06 -4.02
C ARG A 4 -13.11 -19.73 -5.39
N ALA A 5 -14.05 -19.53 -6.31
CA ALA A 5 -13.96 -20.09 -7.66
C ALA A 5 -12.88 -19.37 -8.49
N ALA A 6 -12.71 -18.06 -8.31
CA ALA A 6 -11.63 -17.31 -8.96
C ALA A 6 -10.25 -17.76 -8.45
N LEU A 7 -10.08 -17.88 -7.12
CA LEU A 7 -8.83 -18.33 -6.50
C LEU A 7 -8.44 -19.75 -6.91
N ALA A 8 -9.41 -20.66 -7.05
CA ALA A 8 -9.15 -22.03 -7.51
C ALA A 8 -8.62 -22.11 -8.97
N ASN A 9 -8.83 -21.06 -9.77
CA ASN A 9 -8.37 -20.98 -11.16
C ASN A 9 -7.16 -20.04 -11.35
N ALA A 10 -6.65 -19.44 -10.27
CA ALA A 10 -5.51 -18.52 -10.32
C ALA A 10 -4.28 -19.23 -10.90
N GLN A 11 -3.60 -18.56 -11.83
CA GLN A 11 -2.33 -18.97 -12.41
C GLN A 11 -1.15 -18.36 -11.64
N SER A 12 -1.34 -17.18 -11.04
CA SER A 12 -0.31 -16.45 -10.29
C SER A 12 -0.87 -15.89 -8.98
N ILE A 13 -0.22 -16.22 -7.87
CA ILE A 13 -0.53 -15.68 -6.54
C ILE A 13 0.76 -15.11 -5.96
N ASP A 14 0.78 -13.80 -5.76
CA ASP A 14 1.84 -13.14 -5.01
C ASP A 14 1.50 -13.16 -3.51
N ILE A 15 2.32 -13.88 -2.75
CA ILE A 15 2.11 -14.10 -1.32
C ILE A 15 2.80 -13.04 -0.44
N HIS A 16 3.55 -12.11 -1.02
CA HIS A 16 4.31 -11.12 -0.28
C HIS A 16 4.21 -9.74 -0.93
N ALA A 17 3.18 -9.01 -0.52
CA ALA A 17 3.03 -7.60 -0.86
C ALA A 17 2.63 -6.77 0.36
N HIS A 18 2.92 -5.46 0.29
CA HIS A 18 2.63 -4.52 1.36
C HIS A 18 1.61 -3.48 0.95
N ALA A 19 0.74 -3.08 1.88
CA ALA A 19 -0.21 -1.99 1.73
C ALA A 19 -0.13 -1.02 2.92
N VAL A 20 -0.43 0.24 2.66
CA VAL A 20 -0.47 1.30 3.67
C VAL A 20 -1.93 1.58 4.00
N LEU A 21 -2.30 1.43 5.27
CA LEU A 21 -3.67 1.62 5.71
C LEU A 21 -3.86 3.04 6.24
N ALA A 22 -4.73 3.83 5.62
CA ALA A 22 -5.03 5.18 6.10
C ALA A 22 -5.47 5.19 7.58
N GLY A 23 -6.24 4.17 7.99
CA GLY A 23 -6.72 4.03 9.36
C GLY A 23 -5.64 3.76 10.42
N SER A 24 -4.41 3.41 10.05
CA SER A 24 -3.31 3.25 11.01
C SER A 24 -2.53 4.54 11.28
N MET A 25 -2.76 5.61 10.49
CA MET A 25 -2.02 6.87 10.64
C MET A 25 -2.32 7.52 11.99
N GLY A 26 -1.26 7.86 12.74
CA GLY A 26 -1.37 8.46 14.08
C GLY A 26 -1.93 7.53 15.18
N ALA A 27 -2.30 6.29 14.86
CA ALA A 27 -2.94 5.38 15.81
C ALA A 27 -2.04 4.96 16.98
N ALA A 28 -0.71 5.03 16.81
CA ALA A 28 0.29 4.76 17.84
C ALA A 28 1.04 6.01 18.32
N GLY A 29 0.43 7.20 18.15
CA GLY A 29 1.05 8.48 18.53
C GLY A 29 2.39 8.69 17.85
N GLN A 30 3.39 9.15 18.60
CA GLN A 30 4.77 9.37 18.09
C GLN A 30 5.48 8.11 17.59
N HIS A 31 4.96 6.92 17.91
CA HIS A 31 5.51 5.64 17.47
C HIS A 31 4.75 5.05 16.27
N GLY A 32 3.74 5.77 15.78
CA GLY A 32 2.93 5.36 14.63
C GLY A 32 3.39 6.02 13.33
N PRO A 33 2.88 5.53 12.20
CA PRO A 33 3.13 6.12 10.90
C PRO A 33 2.39 7.45 10.75
N GLU A 34 3.03 8.38 10.05
CA GLU A 34 2.46 9.64 9.59
C GLU A 34 2.81 9.90 8.12
N ILE A 35 1.99 10.71 7.44
CA ILE A 35 2.26 11.16 6.08
C ILE A 35 2.65 12.64 6.15
N GLY A 36 3.91 12.91 5.86
CA GLY A 36 4.44 14.25 5.70
C GLY A 36 4.21 14.81 4.30
N TYR A 37 4.09 16.14 4.24
CA TYR A 37 3.95 16.92 3.01
C TYR A 37 5.11 17.92 2.94
N THR A 38 5.66 18.14 1.75
CA THR A 38 6.63 19.23 1.52
C THR A 38 5.96 20.59 1.73
N GLU A 39 6.77 21.66 1.86
CA GLU A 39 6.26 23.04 1.90
C GLU A 39 5.40 23.41 0.68
N SER A 40 5.63 22.76 -0.47
CA SER A 40 4.84 22.89 -1.69
C SER A 40 3.57 22.02 -1.71
N GLY A 41 3.23 21.35 -0.60
CA GLY A 41 2.08 20.47 -0.48
C GLY A 41 2.21 19.14 -1.22
N THR A 42 3.41 18.75 -1.62
CA THR A 42 3.64 17.47 -2.30
C THR A 42 3.67 16.34 -1.25
N PRO A 43 2.75 15.36 -1.33
CA PRO A 43 2.78 14.20 -0.45
C PRO A 43 4.00 13.34 -0.81
N GLY A 44 4.75 12.86 0.17
CA GLY A 44 5.88 12.01 -0.20
C GLY A 44 6.79 11.46 0.88
N PHE A 45 6.51 11.73 2.16
CA PHE A 45 7.41 11.30 3.23
C PHE A 45 6.66 10.58 4.33
N PRO A 46 6.68 9.24 4.35
CA PRO A 46 6.26 8.52 5.54
C PRO A 46 7.25 8.74 6.67
N GLY A 47 6.71 9.11 7.83
CA GLY A 47 7.45 9.33 9.05
C GLY A 47 7.03 8.35 10.15
N VAL A 48 7.96 8.06 11.05
CA VAL A 48 7.68 7.39 12.34
C VAL A 48 8.55 8.07 13.40
N GLY A 49 7.95 8.86 14.27
CA GLY A 49 8.69 9.67 15.23
C GLY A 49 9.67 10.62 14.53
N ASP A 50 10.97 10.48 14.85
CA ASP A 50 12.02 11.31 14.23
C ASP A 50 12.55 10.74 12.91
N TYR A 51 12.07 9.58 12.48
CA TYR A 51 12.47 8.97 11.22
C TYR A 51 11.60 9.48 10.07
N ARG A 52 12.24 9.87 8.97
CA ARG A 52 11.60 10.29 7.72
C ARG A 52 12.19 9.50 6.55
N LEU A 53 11.33 8.91 5.72
CA LEU A 53 11.74 8.26 4.48
C LEU A 53 11.43 9.16 3.29
N ASP A 54 12.47 9.61 2.60
CA ASP A 54 12.33 10.50 1.45
C ASP A 54 12.09 9.74 0.13
N GLY A 55 11.16 10.25 -0.71
CA GLY A 55 10.96 9.77 -2.08
C GLY A 55 9.92 8.66 -2.24
N VAL A 56 9.13 8.37 -1.21
CA VAL A 56 8.08 7.35 -1.26
C VAL A 56 6.70 7.99 -1.15
N ARG A 57 5.99 7.99 -2.27
CA ARG A 57 4.62 8.49 -2.32
C ARG A 57 3.63 7.37 -2.01
N TYR A 58 2.88 7.50 -0.91
CA TYR A 58 1.81 6.56 -0.57
C TYR A 58 0.46 6.96 -1.19
N GLU A 59 0.02 8.20 -0.99
CA GLU A 59 -1.25 8.70 -1.52
C GLU A 59 -1.24 8.75 -3.06
N GLY A 60 -2.30 8.24 -3.70
CA GLY A 60 -2.35 8.18 -5.16
C GLY A 60 -1.42 7.14 -5.79
N SER A 61 -0.86 6.22 -5.01
CA SER A 61 -0.03 5.12 -5.47
C SER A 61 -0.68 3.76 -5.20
N LEU A 62 -0.10 2.68 -5.75
CA LEU A 62 -0.51 1.30 -5.46
C LEU A 62 -0.40 0.91 -3.98
N PHE A 63 0.31 1.68 -3.14
CA PHE A 63 0.37 1.43 -1.69
C PHE A 63 -0.95 1.69 -0.97
N MET A 64 -1.73 2.71 -1.39
CA MET A 64 -2.99 3.11 -0.74
C MET A 64 -4.21 2.99 -1.67
N GLU A 65 -4.03 3.15 -2.99
CA GLU A 65 -5.13 3.12 -3.95
C GLU A 65 -5.34 1.72 -4.51
N ALA A 66 -6.44 1.08 -4.12
CA ALA A 66 -6.78 -0.28 -4.55
C ALA A 66 -6.92 -0.37 -6.09
N ASP A 67 -7.55 0.62 -6.73
CA ASP A 67 -7.77 0.60 -8.18
C ASP A 67 -6.47 0.71 -8.98
N VAL A 68 -5.52 1.53 -8.49
CA VAL A 68 -4.18 1.64 -9.08
C VAL A 68 -3.44 0.32 -8.92
N ARG A 69 -3.53 -0.32 -7.75
CA ARG A 69 -2.93 -1.64 -7.52
C ARG A 69 -3.50 -2.69 -8.45
N LEU A 70 -4.82 -2.83 -8.55
CA LEU A 70 -5.48 -3.81 -9.41
C LEU A 70 -5.06 -3.63 -10.87
N SER A 71 -5.05 -2.39 -11.37
CA SER A 71 -4.59 -2.09 -12.73
C SER A 71 -3.13 -2.51 -12.97
N ASN A 72 -2.26 -2.37 -11.97
CA ASN A 72 -0.86 -2.79 -12.06
C ASN A 72 -0.71 -4.32 -11.92
N MET A 73 -1.53 -4.98 -11.10
CA MET A 73 -1.58 -6.44 -11.00
C MET A 73 -2.00 -7.06 -12.33
N ASP A 74 -3.03 -6.51 -12.98
CA ASP A 74 -3.48 -6.95 -14.30
C ASP A 74 -2.37 -6.81 -15.34
N ALA A 75 -1.68 -5.67 -15.37
CA ALA A 75 -0.55 -5.43 -16.28
C ALA A 75 0.64 -6.37 -16.02
N ALA A 76 0.82 -6.83 -14.77
CA ALA A 76 1.87 -7.75 -14.36
C ALA A 76 1.48 -9.24 -14.48
N GLY A 77 0.21 -9.55 -14.78
CA GLY A 77 -0.29 -10.93 -14.81
C GLY A 77 -0.37 -11.59 -13.43
N ILE A 78 -0.72 -10.83 -12.39
CA ILE A 78 -0.91 -11.33 -11.03
C ILE A 78 -2.42 -11.45 -10.75
N ASP A 79 -2.91 -12.67 -10.53
CA ASP A 79 -4.34 -12.90 -10.30
C ASP A 79 -4.76 -12.56 -8.87
N PHE A 80 -3.91 -12.86 -7.89
CA PHE A 80 -4.17 -12.58 -6.47
C PHE A 80 -2.92 -12.09 -5.75
N GLN A 81 -3.12 -11.20 -4.78
CA GLN A 81 -2.11 -10.76 -3.83
C GLN A 81 -2.58 -10.99 -2.39
N VAL A 82 -1.70 -11.53 -1.55
CA VAL A 82 -1.85 -11.48 -0.09
C VAL A 82 -1.13 -10.23 0.41
N LEU A 83 -1.88 -9.36 1.07
CA LEU A 83 -1.36 -8.09 1.58
C LEU A 83 -1.01 -8.20 3.06
N SER A 84 0.12 -7.62 3.42
CA SER A 84 0.52 -7.36 4.80
C SER A 84 0.70 -5.86 5.03
N PRO A 85 0.64 -5.38 6.28
CA PRO A 85 0.95 -3.99 6.57
C PRO A 85 2.35 -3.62 6.08
N ASN A 86 2.52 -2.39 5.60
CA ASN A 86 3.82 -1.84 5.32
C ASN A 86 4.64 -1.70 6.64
N PRO A 87 5.93 -2.10 6.66
CA PRO A 87 6.77 -2.03 7.86
C PRO A 87 6.99 -0.62 8.39
#